data_AF-A0A812NA67-F1
#
_entry.id   AF-A0A812NA67-F1
#
_cell.length_a   1.000
_cell.length_b   1.000
_cell.length_c   1.000
_cell.angle_alpha   90.00
_cell.angle_beta   90.00
_cell.angle_gamma   90.00
#
_symmetry.space_group_name_H-M   'P 1'
#
loop_
_entity.id
_entity.type
_entity.pdbx_description
1 polymer ?
#
loop_
_entity_poly.entity_id
_entity_poly.type
_entity_poly.pdbx_seq_one_letter_code
_entity_poly.pdbx_strand_id
1 'polypeptide(L)'
;MAPPRSVSPFASPRPLRSPRTATPKVIKRNISLCDLADDGPPQLDSLDENRAQVGKEARALLKDAQEACDEEAFQAAERAAADALQMFREIGDRSGVARALRCIVSAYQGRDELDAAYNRASEELERCRANGNKLGEAAMMMALVDLKLLQAVRPKEVISLAKSALAMVQQLKDRAWEAEGLVTLARSYENTQKGENMLRAARAAVEAFKQVGDRKGEAKVLSRKCTVVDVVDQALHYLATAASLNNEVMEVAGVF
;
A
#
# COMPACT_ATOMS: atom_id res chain seq x y z
N MET A 1 -61.62 24.17 47.33
CA MET A 1 -61.08 24.62 48.63
C MET A 1 -61.21 23.44 49.58
N ALA A 2 -60.22 22.85 50.24
CA ALA A 2 -58.79 23.06 50.52
C ALA A 2 -58.24 21.69 51.06
N PRO A 3 -57.00 21.54 51.58
CA PRO A 3 -55.66 21.82 51.06
C PRO A 3 -54.77 20.53 51.00
N PRO A 4 -53.52 20.57 50.52
CA PRO A 4 -52.67 19.39 50.33
C PRO A 4 -51.99 18.94 51.62
N ARG A 5 -51.74 17.64 51.78
CA ARG A 5 -50.86 17.11 52.83
C ARG A 5 -49.56 16.57 52.26
N SER A 6 -48.51 17.32 52.60
CA SER A 6 -47.09 17.05 52.51
C SER A 6 -46.69 15.65 52.99
N VAL A 7 -45.84 14.95 52.22
CA VAL A 7 -44.90 13.99 52.81
C VAL A 7 -43.62 13.94 51.96
N SER A 8 -42.50 14.28 52.60
CA SER A 8 -41.13 13.91 52.26
C SER A 8 -40.47 13.43 53.56
N PRO A 9 -39.30 12.78 53.58
CA PRO A 9 -38.60 11.99 52.56
C PRO A 9 -38.13 10.61 53.11
N PHE A 10 -37.59 9.76 52.23
CA PHE A 10 -36.58 8.72 52.52
C PHE A 10 -36.75 7.85 53.78
N ALA A 11 -37.44 6.71 53.60
CA ALA A 11 -37.28 5.53 54.45
C ALA A 11 -36.47 4.47 53.68
N SER A 12 -35.22 4.27 54.08
CA SER A 12 -34.35 3.20 53.58
C SER A 12 -34.77 1.83 54.12
N PRO A 13 -35.01 0.80 53.29
CA PRO A 13 -35.22 -0.55 53.78
C PRO A 13 -33.88 -1.27 54.05
N ARG A 14 -33.71 -1.76 55.29
CA ARG A 14 -32.80 -2.88 55.64
C ARG A 14 -33.54 -4.23 55.41
N PRO A 15 -32.89 -5.39 55.54
CA PRO A 15 -31.74 -5.92 54.81
C PRO A 15 -32.11 -7.27 54.14
N LEU A 16 -31.40 -7.68 53.08
CA LEU A 16 -31.40 -9.08 52.65
C LEU A 16 -29.99 -9.64 52.78
N ARG A 17 -29.89 -10.63 53.66
CA ARG A 17 -28.71 -11.47 53.94
C ARG A 17 -28.32 -12.19 52.64
N SER A 18 -27.16 -11.85 52.08
CA SER A 18 -26.60 -12.56 50.93
C SER A 18 -25.86 -13.84 51.37
N PRO A 19 -25.74 -14.85 50.49
CA PRO A 19 -25.27 -16.18 50.85
C PRO A 19 -23.76 -16.23 51.11
N ARG A 20 -23.36 -17.06 52.07
CA ARG A 20 -21.96 -17.47 52.31
C ARG A 20 -21.32 -17.93 50.99
N THR A 21 -20.44 -17.10 50.41
CA THR A 21 -19.52 -17.55 49.37
C THR A 21 -18.39 -18.33 50.04
N ALA A 22 -18.31 -19.61 49.72
CA ALA A 22 -17.26 -20.51 50.15
C ALA A 22 -15.89 -19.95 49.75
N THR A 23 -14.96 -19.89 50.70
CA THR A 23 -13.54 -19.68 50.41
C THR A 23 -13.03 -20.86 49.58
N PRO A 24 -12.17 -20.63 48.56
CA PRO A 24 -11.58 -21.74 47.82
C PRO A 24 -10.72 -22.57 48.78
N LYS A 25 -11.05 -23.85 48.92
CA LYS A 25 -10.18 -24.84 49.58
C LYS A 25 -8.85 -24.83 48.84
N VAL A 26 -7.79 -24.40 49.51
CA VAL A 26 -6.42 -24.65 49.07
C VAL A 26 -6.21 -26.16 49.11
N ILE A 27 -6.35 -26.82 47.97
CA ILE A 27 -5.85 -28.18 47.80
C ILE A 27 -4.33 -28.05 47.83
N LYS A 28 -3.72 -28.29 49.00
CA LYS A 28 -2.28 -28.56 49.05
C LYS A 28 -2.06 -29.88 48.30
N ARG A 29 -1.81 -29.81 47.00
CA ARG A 29 -1.15 -30.91 46.31
C ARG A 29 0.23 -31.02 46.97
N ASN A 30 0.43 -32.09 47.72
CA ASN A 30 1.76 -32.56 48.09
C ASN A 30 2.44 -32.96 46.78
N ILE A 31 3.08 -31.99 46.13
CA ILE A 31 3.98 -32.28 45.02
C ILE A 31 5.24 -32.81 45.72
N SER A 32 5.44 -34.12 45.61
CA SER A 32 6.72 -34.74 45.99
C SER A 32 7.82 -34.02 45.21
N LEU A 33 8.92 -33.68 45.87
CA LEU A 33 10.03 -32.89 45.32
C LEU A 33 10.81 -33.61 44.19
N CYS A 34 10.25 -34.66 43.60
CA CYS A 34 10.89 -35.55 42.63
C CYS A 34 10.23 -35.56 41.23
N ASP A 35 9.13 -34.84 41.00
CA ASP A 35 8.44 -34.81 39.69
C ASP A 35 8.78 -33.55 38.85
N LEU A 36 9.93 -32.91 39.08
CA LEU A 36 10.50 -31.92 38.16
C LEU A 36 11.47 -32.61 37.20
N ALA A 37 10.94 -33.55 36.42
CA ALA A 37 11.65 -34.14 35.30
C ALA A 37 11.06 -33.62 33.99
N ASP A 38 11.85 -32.78 33.32
CA ASP A 38 11.97 -32.76 31.86
C ASP A 38 10.87 -32.09 31.02
N ASP A 39 10.39 -30.92 31.45
CA ASP A 39 9.86 -29.95 30.47
C ASP A 39 11.04 -29.16 29.90
N GLY A 40 11.60 -29.66 28.80
CA GLY A 40 12.57 -28.94 27.97
C GLY A 40 12.08 -27.53 27.59
N PRO A 41 12.98 -26.65 27.11
CA PRO A 41 12.66 -25.26 26.83
C PRO A 41 11.37 -25.15 25.98
N PRO A 42 10.51 -24.16 26.26
CA PRO A 42 9.22 -24.04 25.57
C PRO A 42 9.43 -24.03 24.05
N GLN A 43 8.53 -24.71 23.34
CA GLN A 43 8.45 -24.98 21.89
C GLN A 43 8.55 -23.72 21.01
N LEU A 44 9.66 -22.98 21.08
CA LEU A 44 9.93 -21.78 20.29
C LEU A 44 10.20 -22.15 18.82
N ASP A 45 10.88 -23.27 18.58
CA ASP A 45 11.25 -23.72 17.24
C ASP A 45 10.02 -24.06 16.38
N SER A 46 8.97 -24.66 16.95
CA SER A 46 7.77 -25.06 16.16
C SER A 46 6.88 -23.87 15.78
N LEU A 47 6.86 -22.79 16.57
CA LEU A 47 6.12 -21.58 16.25
C LEU A 47 6.79 -20.77 15.14
N ASP A 48 8.13 -20.73 15.14
CA ASP A 48 8.90 -20.06 14.09
C ASP A 48 8.89 -20.86 12.79
N GLU A 49 8.90 -22.20 12.85
CA GLU A 49 8.66 -23.07 11.69
C GLU A 49 7.27 -22.85 11.08
N ASN A 50 6.23 -22.77 11.91
CA ASN A 50 4.86 -22.50 11.45
C ASN A 50 4.75 -21.11 10.81
N ARG A 51 5.34 -20.07 11.40
CA ARG A 51 5.36 -18.72 10.79
C ARG A 51 6.13 -18.68 9.48
N ALA A 52 7.26 -19.38 9.39
CA ALA A 52 8.02 -19.49 8.16
C ALA A 52 7.23 -20.21 7.06
N GLN A 53 6.49 -21.26 7.43
CA GLN A 53 5.64 -22.00 6.49
C GLN A 53 4.48 -21.13 5.98
N VAL A 54 3.75 -20.44 6.87
CA VAL A 54 2.71 -19.47 6.50
C VAL A 54 3.29 -18.37 5.60
N GLY A 55 4.51 -17.89 5.89
CA GLY A 55 5.19 -16.91 5.05
C GLY A 55 5.54 -17.42 3.64
N LYS A 56 5.89 -18.71 3.49
CA LYS A 56 6.11 -19.33 2.17
C LYS A 56 4.80 -19.46 1.40
N GLU A 57 3.74 -19.91 2.06
CA GLU A 57 2.41 -20.06 1.46
C GLU A 57 1.84 -18.70 1.01
N ALA A 58 1.94 -17.67 1.85
CA ALA A 58 1.52 -16.32 1.52
C ALA A 58 2.27 -15.76 0.29
N ARG A 59 3.57 -16.06 0.15
CA ARG A 59 4.38 -15.65 -1.00
C ARG A 59 4.00 -16.40 -2.28
N ALA A 60 3.64 -17.67 -2.17
CA ALA A 60 3.13 -18.45 -3.29
C ALA A 60 1.80 -17.86 -3.78
N LEU A 61 0.83 -17.65 -2.88
CA LEU A 61 -0.45 -17.02 -3.21
C LEU A 61 -0.29 -15.63 -3.82
N LEU A 62 0.65 -14.83 -3.33
CA LEU A 62 0.94 -13.53 -3.91
C LEU A 62 1.50 -13.63 -5.33
N LYS A 63 2.32 -14.65 -5.62
CA LYS A 63 2.85 -14.90 -6.96
C LYS A 63 1.72 -15.34 -7.90
N ASP A 64 0.86 -16.24 -7.46
CA ASP A 64 -0.33 -16.67 -8.21
C ASP A 64 -1.27 -15.48 -8.49
N ALA A 65 -1.43 -14.57 -7.52
CA ALA A 65 -2.23 -13.36 -7.70
C ALA A 65 -1.63 -12.41 -8.76
N GLN A 66 -0.30 -12.30 -8.82
CA GLN A 66 0.39 -11.49 -9.83
C GLN A 66 0.28 -12.11 -11.22
N GLU A 67 0.44 -13.43 -11.33
CA GLU A 67 0.26 -14.16 -12.59
C GLU A 67 -1.18 -14.09 -13.08
N ALA A 68 -2.17 -14.22 -12.18
CA ALA A 68 -3.58 -14.02 -12.51
C ALA A 68 -3.88 -12.57 -12.95
N CYS A 69 -3.18 -11.56 -12.43
CA CYS A 69 -3.28 -10.19 -12.95
C CYS A 69 -2.74 -10.10 -14.39
N ASP A 70 -1.62 -10.76 -14.68
CA ASP A 70 -1.00 -10.77 -16.01
C ASP A 70 -1.87 -11.52 -17.04
N GLU A 71 -2.62 -12.54 -16.59
CA GLU A 71 -3.57 -13.32 -17.40
C GLU A 71 -4.98 -12.71 -17.47
N GLU A 72 -5.18 -11.49 -16.96
CA GLU A 72 -6.48 -10.80 -16.89
C GLU A 72 -7.56 -11.55 -16.07
N ALA A 73 -7.16 -12.54 -15.27
CA ALA A 73 -8.02 -13.29 -14.36
C ALA A 73 -8.24 -12.52 -13.04
N PHE A 74 -8.75 -11.28 -13.13
CA PHE A 74 -8.77 -10.33 -12.02
C PHE A 74 -9.53 -10.79 -10.77
N GLN A 75 -10.61 -11.58 -10.93
CA GLN A 75 -11.32 -12.15 -9.78
C GLN A 75 -10.48 -13.18 -9.02
N ALA A 76 -9.69 -13.99 -9.73
CA ALA A 76 -8.78 -14.95 -9.11
C ALA A 76 -7.61 -14.22 -8.44
N ALA A 77 -7.09 -13.18 -9.11
CA ALA A 77 -6.04 -12.32 -8.56
C ALA A 77 -6.46 -11.65 -7.25
N GLU A 78 -7.68 -11.09 -7.19
CA GLU A 78 -8.22 -10.48 -5.97
C GLU A 78 -8.30 -11.49 -4.82
N ARG A 79 -8.83 -12.69 -5.08
CA ARG A 79 -8.98 -13.75 -4.06
C ARG A 79 -7.61 -14.19 -3.52
N ALA A 80 -6.69 -14.56 -4.40
CA ALA A 80 -5.35 -15.00 -4.02
C ALA A 80 -4.58 -13.91 -3.27
N ALA A 81 -4.71 -12.64 -3.69
CA ALA A 81 -4.10 -11.51 -3.00
C ALA A 81 -4.74 -11.24 -1.63
N ALA A 82 -6.06 -11.42 -1.48
CA ALA A 82 -6.75 -11.28 -0.21
C ALA A 82 -6.34 -12.36 0.81
N ASP A 83 -6.19 -13.61 0.36
CA ASP A 83 -5.71 -14.71 1.19
C ASP A 83 -4.24 -14.47 1.61
N ALA A 84 -3.38 -14.07 0.67
CA ALA A 84 -2.00 -13.69 0.97
C ALA A 84 -1.93 -12.51 1.95
N LEU A 85 -2.78 -11.49 1.80
CA LEU A 85 -2.86 -10.33 2.68
C LEU A 85 -3.18 -10.72 4.12
N GLN A 86 -4.14 -11.63 4.31
CA GLN A 86 -4.50 -12.17 5.62
C GLN A 86 -3.28 -12.82 6.29
N MET A 87 -2.61 -13.73 5.58
CA MET A 87 -1.43 -14.44 6.08
C MET A 87 -0.26 -13.49 6.38
N PHE A 88 0.00 -12.50 5.52
CA PHE A 88 1.06 -11.52 5.76
C PHE A 88 0.77 -10.64 6.98
N ARG A 89 -0.51 -10.34 7.28
CA ARG A 89 -0.89 -9.64 8.51
C ARG A 89 -0.65 -10.49 9.74
N GLU A 90 -0.93 -11.80 9.67
CA GLU A 90 -0.74 -12.74 10.78
C GLU A 90 0.74 -12.89 11.17
N ILE A 91 1.63 -12.95 10.19
CA ILE A 91 3.08 -13.07 10.43
C ILE A 91 3.80 -11.70 10.56
N GLY A 92 3.08 -10.59 10.37
CA GLY A 92 3.63 -9.23 10.47
C GLY A 92 4.53 -8.79 9.30
N ASP A 93 4.45 -9.44 8.14
CA ASP A 93 5.24 -9.07 6.95
C ASP A 93 4.66 -7.82 6.27
N ARG A 94 5.21 -6.66 6.62
CA ARG A 94 4.77 -5.37 6.07
C ARG A 94 4.95 -5.25 4.56
N SER A 95 5.98 -5.90 4.00
CA SER A 95 6.26 -5.84 2.56
C SER A 95 5.29 -6.72 1.78
N GLY A 96 5.01 -7.92 2.31
CA GLY A 96 3.95 -8.79 1.81
C GLY A 96 2.58 -8.12 1.82
N VAL A 97 2.20 -7.49 2.93
CA VAL A 97 0.95 -6.70 3.03
C VAL A 97 0.88 -5.63 1.95
N ALA A 98 1.94 -4.84 1.79
CA ALA A 98 1.97 -3.76 0.81
C ALA A 98 1.84 -4.28 -0.64
N ARG A 99 2.50 -5.40 -0.98
CA ARG A 99 2.40 -6.02 -2.32
C ARG A 99 1.01 -6.60 -2.57
N ALA A 100 0.44 -7.32 -1.61
CA ALA A 100 -0.89 -7.90 -1.72
C ALA A 100 -1.96 -6.82 -1.91
N LEU A 101 -1.89 -5.74 -1.14
CA LEU A 101 -2.81 -4.60 -1.30
C LEU A 101 -2.72 -3.96 -2.69
N ARG A 102 -1.51 -3.78 -3.25
CA ARG A 102 -1.37 -3.28 -4.63
C ARG A 102 -1.94 -4.23 -5.67
N CYS A 103 -1.79 -5.54 -5.46
CA CYS A 103 -2.36 -6.55 -6.35
C CYS A 103 -3.90 -6.49 -6.34
N ILE A 104 -4.52 -6.34 -5.17
CA ILE A 104 -5.98 -6.16 -5.06
C ILE A 104 -6.43 -4.92 -5.84
N VAL A 105 -5.78 -3.77 -5.63
CA VAL A 105 -6.14 -2.54 -6.37
C VAL A 105 -5.95 -2.73 -7.88
N SER A 106 -4.87 -3.40 -8.30
CA SER A 106 -4.63 -3.72 -9.71
C SER A 106 -5.73 -4.61 -10.31
N ALA A 107 -6.27 -5.56 -9.54
CA ALA A 107 -7.38 -6.38 -9.97
C ALA A 107 -8.66 -5.56 -10.20
N TYR A 108 -8.99 -4.63 -9.30
CA TYR A 108 -10.11 -3.70 -9.52
C TYR A 108 -9.89 -2.81 -10.75
N GLN A 109 -8.67 -2.32 -10.97
CA GLN A 109 -8.32 -1.54 -12.16
C GLN A 109 -8.52 -2.35 -13.45
N GLY A 110 -8.11 -3.61 -13.46
CA GLY A 110 -8.30 -4.51 -14.59
C GLY A 110 -9.76 -4.78 -14.93
N ARG A 111 -10.66 -4.75 -13.93
CA ARG A 111 -12.12 -4.84 -14.12
C ARG A 111 -12.79 -3.51 -14.46
N ASP A 112 -12.04 -2.42 -14.61
CA ASP A 112 -12.56 -1.05 -14.78
C ASP A 112 -13.45 -0.55 -13.62
N GLU A 113 -13.30 -1.15 -12.44
CA GLU A 113 -14.06 -0.80 -11.23
C GLU A 113 -13.33 0.30 -10.44
N LEU A 114 -13.06 1.44 -11.09
CA LEU A 114 -12.17 2.48 -10.54
C LEU A 114 -12.66 3.10 -9.22
N ASP A 115 -13.97 3.27 -9.06
CA ASP A 115 -14.55 3.80 -7.82
C ASP A 115 -14.41 2.80 -6.66
N ALA A 116 -14.61 1.50 -6.92
CA ALA A 116 -14.41 0.46 -5.93
C ALA A 116 -12.91 0.35 -5.56
N ALA A 117 -12.02 0.45 -6.54
CA ALA A 117 -10.58 0.50 -6.32
C ALA A 117 -10.17 1.67 -5.42
N TYR A 118 -10.74 2.86 -5.66
CA TYR A 118 -10.46 4.06 -4.90
C TYR A 118 -10.95 3.96 -3.46
N ASN A 119 -12.18 3.48 -3.25
CA ASN A 119 -12.73 3.25 -1.92
C ASN A 119 -11.88 2.23 -1.16
N ARG A 120 -11.54 1.11 -1.82
CA ARG A 120 -10.72 0.06 -1.22
C ARG A 120 -9.33 0.56 -0.83
N ALA A 121 -8.65 1.29 -1.70
CA ALA A 121 -7.34 1.87 -1.43
C ALA A 121 -7.40 2.91 -0.30
N SER A 122 -8.46 3.71 -0.23
CA SER A 122 -8.66 4.72 0.82
C SER A 122 -8.92 4.08 2.19
N GLU A 123 -9.78 3.06 2.25
CA GLU A 123 -10.01 2.30 3.49
C GLU A 123 -8.74 1.62 4.01
N GLU A 124 -7.97 1.01 3.11
CA GLU A 124 -6.72 0.33 3.48
C GLU A 124 -5.61 1.31 3.85
N LEU A 125 -5.60 2.51 3.27
CA LEU A 125 -4.72 3.59 3.69
C LEU A 125 -4.97 3.97 5.15
N GLU A 126 -6.23 4.22 5.52
CA GLU A 126 -6.60 4.57 6.90
C GLU A 126 -6.33 3.41 7.87
N ARG A 127 -6.56 2.16 7.45
CA ARG A 127 -6.19 0.98 8.25
C ARG A 127 -4.67 0.89 8.46
N CYS A 128 -3.87 1.12 7.43
CA CYS A 128 -2.41 1.11 7.55
C CYS A 128 -1.91 2.23 8.47
N ARG A 129 -2.53 3.43 8.42
CA ARG A 129 -2.25 4.53 9.33
C ARG A 129 -2.55 4.18 10.78
N ALA A 130 -3.76 3.66 11.05
CA ALA A 130 -4.20 3.26 12.38
C ALA A 130 -3.28 2.19 12.99
N ASN A 131 -2.81 1.26 12.18
CA ASN A 131 -1.95 0.15 12.62
C ASN A 131 -0.45 0.49 12.60
N GLY A 132 -0.06 1.71 12.20
CA GLY A 132 1.34 2.13 12.08
C GLY A 132 2.14 1.40 10.98
N ASN A 133 1.47 0.77 10.02
CA ASN A 133 2.12 0.13 8.88
C ASN A 133 2.50 1.17 7.81
N LYS A 134 3.66 1.80 7.99
CA LYS A 134 4.16 2.85 7.08
C LYS A 134 4.39 2.37 5.66
N LEU A 135 4.81 1.11 5.47
CA LEU A 135 5.02 0.58 4.13
C LEU A 135 3.69 0.35 3.39
N GLY A 136 2.69 -0.18 4.09
CA GLY A 136 1.33 -0.30 3.58
C GLY A 136 0.69 1.06 3.28
N GLU A 137 0.93 2.06 4.14
CA GLU A 137 0.48 3.44 3.94
C GLU A 137 1.04 4.01 2.63
N ALA A 138 2.35 3.93 2.43
CA ALA A 138 2.98 4.39 1.19
C ALA A 138 2.48 3.62 -0.05
N ALA A 139 2.28 2.31 0.05
CA ALA A 139 1.77 1.49 -1.03
C ALA A 139 0.35 1.91 -1.47
N MET A 140 -0.53 2.22 -0.52
CA MET A 140 -1.88 2.72 -0.82
C MET A 140 -1.86 4.15 -1.36
N MET A 141 -0.95 5.01 -0.89
CA MET A 141 -0.75 6.33 -1.51
C MET A 141 -0.32 6.20 -2.97
N MET A 142 0.58 5.28 -3.30
CA MET A 142 0.98 5.00 -4.69
C MET A 142 -0.18 4.46 -5.52
N ALA A 143 -0.98 3.54 -4.97
CA ALA A 143 -2.16 3.01 -5.65
C ALA A 143 -3.20 4.11 -5.94
N LEU A 144 -3.42 5.03 -5.00
CA LEU A 144 -4.29 6.19 -5.21
C LEU A 144 -3.75 7.16 -6.27
N VAL A 145 -2.43 7.34 -6.37
CA VAL A 145 -1.82 8.09 -7.48
C VAL A 145 -2.18 7.44 -8.81
N ASP A 146 -2.00 6.13 -8.92
CA ASP A 146 -2.27 5.39 -10.14
C ASP A 146 -3.74 5.50 -10.57
N LEU A 147 -4.68 5.40 -9.62
CA LEU A 147 -6.11 5.60 -9.86
C LEU A 147 -6.44 7.02 -10.32
N LYS A 148 -5.86 8.04 -9.67
CA LYS A 148 -6.09 9.45 -10.04
C LYS A 148 -5.53 9.80 -11.42
N LEU A 149 -4.46 9.13 -11.85
CA LEU A 149 -3.92 9.28 -13.20
C LEU A 149 -4.86 8.74 -14.27
N LEU A 150 -5.56 7.63 -14.00
CA LEU A 150 -6.57 7.08 -14.91
C LEU A 150 -7.79 8.01 -15.04
N GLN A 151 -8.14 8.72 -13.96
CA GLN A 151 -9.27 9.65 -13.93
C GLN A 151 -8.93 11.05 -14.50
N ALA A 152 -7.73 11.27 -15.05
CA ALA A 152 -7.25 12.54 -15.59
C ALA A 152 -7.35 13.75 -14.62
N VAL A 153 -7.20 13.50 -13.31
CA VAL A 153 -7.42 14.53 -12.28
C VAL A 153 -6.15 15.32 -11.98
N ARG A 154 -6.28 16.65 -11.95
CA ARG A 154 -5.37 17.67 -11.38
C ARG A 154 -3.91 17.21 -11.15
N PRO A 155 -3.02 17.38 -12.14
CA PRO A 155 -1.65 16.83 -12.08
C PRO A 155 -0.83 17.31 -10.87
N LYS A 156 -1.07 18.52 -10.35
CA LYS A 156 -0.34 19.05 -9.19
C LYS A 156 -0.60 18.25 -7.90
N GLU A 157 -1.85 17.88 -7.64
CA GLU A 157 -2.23 17.14 -6.43
C GLU A 157 -1.67 15.70 -6.48
N VAL A 158 -1.72 15.09 -7.66
CA VAL A 158 -1.17 13.75 -7.92
C VAL A 158 0.34 13.71 -7.72
N ILE A 159 1.07 14.69 -8.27
CA ILE A 159 2.53 14.81 -8.07
C ILE A 159 2.87 14.99 -6.58
N SER A 160 2.10 15.81 -5.86
CA SER A 160 2.32 16.02 -4.42
C SER A 160 2.15 14.72 -3.63
N LEU A 161 1.10 13.95 -3.93
CA LEU A 161 0.85 12.66 -3.31
C LEU A 161 1.96 11.65 -3.64
N ALA A 162 2.40 11.58 -4.89
CA ALA A 162 3.50 10.71 -5.33
C ALA A 162 4.82 11.04 -4.61
N LYS A 163 5.14 12.33 -4.45
CA LYS A 163 6.33 12.77 -3.69
C LYS A 163 6.25 12.38 -2.22
N SER A 164 5.08 12.52 -1.60
CA SER A 164 4.87 12.15 -0.21
C SER A 164 5.03 10.64 0.00
N ALA A 165 4.47 9.82 -0.91
CA ALA A 165 4.65 8.38 -0.88
C ALA A 165 6.12 7.97 -1.05
N LEU A 166 6.82 8.57 -2.02
CA LEU A 166 8.25 8.31 -2.24
C LEU A 166 9.10 8.67 -1.01
N ALA A 167 8.87 9.84 -0.41
CA ALA A 167 9.58 10.25 0.80
C ALA A 167 9.39 9.27 1.95
N MET A 168 8.17 8.74 2.11
CA MET A 168 7.88 7.72 3.13
C MET A 168 8.66 6.44 2.87
N VAL A 169 8.68 5.94 1.63
CA VAL A 169 9.43 4.73 1.29
C VAL A 169 10.95 4.91 1.46
N GLN A 170 11.48 6.08 1.11
CA GLN A 170 12.90 6.39 1.28
C GLN A 170 13.30 6.38 2.76
N GLN A 171 12.44 6.83 3.66
CA GLN A 171 12.66 6.73 5.11
C GLN A 171 12.70 5.28 5.60
N LEU A 172 11.97 4.38 4.95
CA LEU A 172 11.96 2.95 5.25
C LEU A 172 13.20 2.20 4.72
N LYS A 173 14.00 2.84 3.84
CA LYS A 173 15.21 2.29 3.22
C LYS A 173 14.98 0.98 2.45
N ASP A 174 13.75 0.76 1.99
CA ASP A 174 13.41 -0.38 1.13
C ASP A 174 13.64 0.01 -0.33
N ARG A 175 14.68 -0.56 -0.93
CA ARG A 175 15.11 -0.21 -2.30
C ARG A 175 14.12 -0.66 -3.38
N ALA A 176 13.44 -1.79 -3.17
CA ALA A 176 12.47 -2.30 -4.13
C ALA A 176 11.25 -1.35 -4.18
N TRP A 177 10.77 -0.96 -3.01
CA TRP A 177 9.68 0.00 -2.92
C TRP A 177 10.12 1.41 -3.35
N GLU A 178 11.37 1.81 -3.12
CA GLU A 178 11.89 3.11 -3.57
C GLU A 178 11.84 3.19 -5.10
N ALA A 179 12.23 2.11 -5.79
CA ALA A 179 12.13 2.01 -7.24
C ALA A 179 10.67 2.19 -7.70
N GLU A 180 9.72 1.49 -7.06
CA GLU A 180 8.28 1.61 -7.35
C GLU A 180 7.73 3.03 -7.09
N GLY A 181 8.18 3.69 -6.02
CA GLY A 181 7.84 5.08 -5.73
C GLY A 181 8.35 6.04 -6.81
N LEU A 182 9.57 5.80 -7.32
CA LEU A 182 10.14 6.58 -8.41
C LEU A 182 9.40 6.36 -9.74
N VAL A 183 8.94 5.12 -10.01
CA VAL A 183 8.04 4.85 -11.17
C VAL A 183 6.74 5.62 -11.03
N THR A 184 6.13 5.58 -9.85
CA THR A 184 4.87 6.29 -9.57
C THR A 184 5.03 7.80 -9.76
N LEU A 185 6.15 8.36 -9.30
CA LEU A 185 6.50 9.76 -9.52
C LEU A 185 6.73 10.07 -11.00
N ALA A 186 7.46 9.23 -11.74
CA ALA A 186 7.67 9.42 -13.17
C ALA A 186 6.33 9.46 -13.91
N ARG A 187 5.43 8.50 -13.64
CA ARG A 187 4.08 8.46 -14.23
C ARG A 187 3.27 9.72 -13.94
N SER A 188 3.40 10.28 -12.74
CA SER A 188 2.72 11.53 -12.39
C SER A 188 3.16 12.74 -13.21
N TYR A 189 4.32 12.68 -13.88
CA TYR A 189 4.83 13.74 -14.75
C TYR A 189 4.51 13.55 -16.24
N GLU A 190 4.06 12.36 -16.69
CA GLU A 190 3.86 12.07 -18.12
C GLU A 190 2.88 13.02 -18.82
N ASN A 191 1.76 13.32 -18.16
CA ASN A 191 0.75 14.23 -18.69
C ASN A 191 1.02 15.69 -18.30
N THR A 192 2.25 16.01 -17.93
CA THR A 192 2.67 17.38 -17.62
C THR A 192 3.75 17.82 -18.60
N GLN A 193 3.81 19.12 -18.93
CA GLN A 193 4.90 19.71 -19.72
C GLN A 193 6.26 19.70 -18.98
N LYS A 194 6.51 18.71 -18.12
CA LYS A 194 7.70 18.57 -17.26
C LYS A 194 8.49 17.30 -17.60
N GLY A 195 8.77 17.09 -18.89
CA GLY A 195 9.51 15.92 -19.38
C GLY A 195 10.85 15.70 -18.68
N GLU A 196 11.57 16.75 -18.32
CA GLU A 196 12.84 16.64 -17.58
C GLU A 196 12.69 15.99 -16.20
N ASN A 197 11.63 16.34 -15.45
CA ASN A 197 11.36 15.77 -14.13
C ASN A 197 10.97 14.30 -14.25
N MET A 198 10.18 13.97 -15.27
CA MET A 198 9.84 12.59 -15.59
C MET A 198 11.09 11.76 -15.89
N LEU A 199 11.97 12.25 -16.78
CA LEU A 199 13.22 11.58 -17.15
C LEU A 199 14.16 11.40 -15.96
N ARG A 200 14.22 12.39 -15.06
CA ARG A 200 15.00 12.30 -13.82
C ARG A 200 14.47 11.20 -12.90
N ALA A 201 13.16 11.16 -12.66
CA ALA A 201 12.53 10.13 -11.85
C ALA A 201 12.69 8.73 -12.48
N ALA A 202 12.51 8.61 -13.79
CA ALA A 202 12.69 7.35 -14.52
C ALA A 202 14.14 6.85 -14.47
N ARG A 203 15.15 7.73 -14.61
CA ARG A 203 16.56 7.36 -14.45
C ARG A 203 16.87 6.83 -13.06
N ALA A 204 16.36 7.51 -12.03
CA ALA A 204 16.52 7.07 -10.65
C ALA A 204 15.84 5.71 -10.40
N ALA A 205 14.65 5.49 -10.98
CA ALA A 205 13.94 4.20 -10.86
C ALA A 205 14.73 3.05 -11.51
N VAL A 206 15.28 3.25 -12.71
CA VAL A 206 16.13 2.25 -13.38
C VAL A 206 17.34 1.88 -12.52
N GLU A 207 18.03 2.88 -11.96
CA GLU A 207 19.19 2.65 -11.10
C GLU A 207 18.79 1.87 -9.82
N ALA A 208 17.67 2.22 -9.21
CA ALA A 208 17.16 1.49 -8.05
C ALA A 208 16.80 0.03 -8.38
N PHE A 209 16.14 -0.24 -9.51
CA PHE A 209 15.84 -1.61 -9.94
C PHE A 209 17.09 -2.43 -10.27
N LYS A 210 18.12 -1.81 -10.86
CA LYS A 210 19.42 -2.46 -11.09
C LYS A 210 20.08 -2.90 -9.79
N GLN A 211 20.06 -2.04 -8.77
CA GLN A 211 20.64 -2.36 -7.46
C GLN A 211 19.93 -3.53 -6.76
N VAL A 212 18.64 -3.71 -7.02
CA VAL A 212 17.83 -4.82 -6.46
C VAL A 212 17.84 -6.06 -7.36
N GLY A 213 18.33 -5.95 -8.60
CA GLY A 213 18.35 -7.04 -9.58
C GLY A 213 17.00 -7.33 -10.26
N ASP A 214 16.03 -6.41 -10.16
CA ASP A 214 14.71 -6.57 -10.77
C ASP A 214 14.71 -6.11 -12.25
N ARG A 215 14.98 -7.07 -13.14
CA ARG A 215 15.01 -6.85 -14.58
C ARG A 215 13.63 -6.53 -15.18
N LYS A 216 12.54 -7.04 -14.58
CA LYS A 216 11.17 -6.77 -15.05
C LYS A 216 10.80 -5.31 -14.76
N GLY A 217 11.13 -4.84 -13.55
CA GLY A 217 10.99 -3.44 -13.15
C GLY A 217 11.80 -2.50 -14.05
N GLU A 218 13.06 -2.84 -14.31
CA GLU A 218 13.93 -2.08 -15.23
C GLU A 218 13.30 -1.94 -16.63
N ALA A 219 12.87 -3.06 -17.24
CA ALA A 219 12.27 -3.05 -18.57
C ALA A 219 11.00 -2.19 -18.65
N LYS A 220 10.15 -2.25 -17.61
CA LYS A 220 8.92 -1.45 -17.52
C LYS A 220 9.22 0.05 -17.54
N VAL A 221 10.24 0.50 -16.81
CA VAL A 221 10.63 1.91 -16.77
C VAL A 221 11.29 2.36 -18.07
N LEU A 222 12.16 1.52 -18.64
CA LEU A 222 12.84 1.83 -19.90
C LEU A 222 11.85 1.98 -21.06
N SER A 223 10.88 1.07 -21.17
CA SER A 223 9.81 1.17 -22.18
C SER A 223 9.10 2.53 -22.11
N ARG A 224 8.73 2.96 -20.90
CA ARG A 224 8.08 4.26 -20.65
C ARG A 224 8.97 5.45 -21.02
N LYS A 225 10.25 5.37 -20.64
CA LYS A 225 11.23 6.41 -20.95
C LYS A 225 11.41 6.59 -22.45
N CYS A 226 11.50 5.49 -23.21
CA CYS A 226 11.61 5.54 -24.67
C CYS A 226 10.43 6.26 -25.29
N THR A 227 9.20 5.94 -24.90
CA THR A 227 8.00 6.61 -25.42
C THR A 227 8.06 8.13 -25.28
N VAL A 228 8.57 8.65 -24.17
CA VAL A 228 8.64 10.11 -23.97
C VAL A 228 9.81 10.76 -24.70
N VAL A 229 10.96 10.09 -24.78
CA VAL A 229 12.08 10.60 -25.59
C VAL A 229 11.65 10.72 -27.05
N ASP A 230 10.99 9.70 -27.59
CA ASP A 230 10.50 9.71 -28.97
C ASP A 230 9.53 10.87 -29.23
N VAL A 231 8.60 11.13 -28.29
CA VAL A 231 7.64 12.25 -28.38
C VAL A 231 8.34 13.62 -28.29
N VAL A 232 9.34 13.76 -27.40
CA VAL A 232 10.09 15.02 -27.25
C VAL A 232 10.94 15.30 -28.48
N ASP A 233 11.64 14.29 -29.01
CA ASP A 233 12.46 14.42 -30.21
C ASP A 233 11.60 14.80 -31.43
N GLN A 234 10.42 14.19 -31.58
CA GLN A 234 9.46 14.58 -32.61
C GLN A 234 8.96 16.02 -32.42
N ALA A 235 8.60 16.42 -31.19
CA ALA A 235 8.14 17.77 -30.92
C ALA A 235 9.21 18.83 -31.20
N LEU A 236 10.46 18.56 -30.83
CA LEU A 236 11.60 19.44 -31.14
C LEU A 236 11.85 19.54 -32.64
N HIS A 237 11.75 18.43 -33.38
CA HIS A 237 11.85 18.44 -34.83
C HIS A 237 10.79 19.35 -35.47
N TYR A 238 9.51 19.21 -35.07
CA TYR A 238 8.43 20.05 -35.59
C TYR A 238 8.62 21.54 -35.28
N LEU A 239 9.08 21.87 -34.07
CA LEU A 239 9.37 23.25 -33.68
C LEU A 239 10.53 23.84 -34.48
N ALA A 240 11.57 23.06 -34.77
CA ALA A 240 12.69 23.50 -35.60
C ALA A 240 12.24 23.79 -37.05
N THR A 241 11.42 22.92 -37.65
CA THR A 241 10.84 23.17 -38.98
C THR A 241 9.86 24.34 -39.00
N ALA A 242 9.08 24.54 -37.93
CA ALA A 242 8.20 25.69 -37.84
C ALA A 242 9.00 27.01 -37.75
N ALA A 243 10.12 27.01 -37.02
CA ALA A 243 11.00 28.17 -36.92
C ALA A 243 11.72 28.48 -38.25
N SER A 244 12.17 27.46 -39.00
CA SER A 244 12.78 27.68 -40.32
C SER A 244 11.76 28.26 -41.32
N LEU A 245 10.55 27.71 -41.37
CA LEU A 245 9.46 28.24 -42.19
C LEU A 245 9.10 29.67 -41.81
N ASN A 246 9.06 30.00 -40.52
CA ASN A 246 8.73 31.35 -40.07
C ASN A 246 9.84 32.35 -40.46
N ASN A 247 11.11 31.96 -40.41
CA ASN A 247 12.22 32.79 -40.90
C ASN A 247 12.14 33.00 -42.41
N GLU A 248 11.85 31.95 -43.19
CA GLU A 248 11.66 32.07 -44.64
C GLU A 248 10.48 33.00 -45.00
N VAL A 249 9.36 32.89 -44.29
CA VAL A 249 8.20 33.79 -44.48
C VAL A 249 8.56 35.24 -44.13
N MET A 250 9.33 35.47 -43.07
CA MET A 250 9.79 36.81 -42.68
C MET A 250 10.80 37.40 -43.69
N GLU A 251 11.70 36.58 -44.25
CA GLU A 251 12.62 36.99 -45.32
C GLU A 251 11.87 37.35 -46.60
N VAL A 252 10.86 36.57 -46.99
CA VAL A 252 10.02 36.84 -48.18
C VAL A 252 9.12 38.05 -47.98
N ALA A 253 8.65 38.30 -46.75
CA ALA A 253 7.82 39.46 -46.42
C ALA A 253 8.62 40.78 -46.29
N GLY A 254 9.95 40.75 -46.34
CA GLY A 254 10.81 41.95 -46.32
C GLY A 254 10.77 42.73 -45.00
N VAL A 255 10.39 42.08 -43.89
CA VAL A 255 10.33 42.70 -42.56
C VAL A 255 11.65 42.46 -41.85
N PHE A 256 12.60 43.38 -42.01
CA PHE A 256 13.81 43.49 -41.19
C PHE A 256 13.69 44.66 -40.20
#